data_AF-A0A838EZL6-F1
#
_entry.id   AF-A0A838EZL6-F1
#
_cell.length_a   1.000
_cell.length_b   1.000
_cell.length_c   1.000
_cell.angle_alpha   90.00
_cell.angle_beta   90.00
_cell.angle_gamma   90.00
#
_symmetry.space_group_name_H-M   'P 1'
#
loop_
_entity.id
_entity.type
_entity.pdbx_description
1 polymer ?
#
loop_
_entity_poly.entity_id
_entity_poly.type
_entity_poly.pdbx_seq_one_letter_code
_entity_poly.pdbx_strand_id
1 'polypeptide(L)' 'FHEAIAQEYAEGKKPNEVIKEFQKGYTLNGRVIRASKIVVSSDKQ' A
#
# COMPACT_ATOMS: atom_id res chain seq x y z
N PHE A 1 -3.65 6.52 5.14
CA PHE A 1 -4.95 5.86 4.87
C PHE A 1 -4.77 4.85 3.76
N HIS A 2 -4.32 3.65 4.12
CA HIS A 2 -3.92 2.62 3.16
C HIS A 2 -4.49 1.28 3.59
N GLU A 3 -4.92 0.48 2.61
CA GLU A 3 -5.39 -0.87 2.77
C GLU A 3 -4.46 -1.79 1.98
N ALA A 4 -3.67 -2.61 2.69
CA ALA A 4 -2.79 -3.58 2.06
C ALA A 4 -3.61 -4.78 1.58
N ILE A 5 -3.63 -5.01 0.27
CA ILE A 5 -4.41 -6.10 -0.35
C ILE A 5 -3.54 -7.29 -0.76
N ALA A 6 -2.22 -7.08 -0.87
CA ALA A 6 -1.26 -8.11 -1.23
C ALA A 6 0.12 -7.75 -0.68
N GLN A 7 0.97 -8.77 -0.55
CA GLN A 7 2.38 -8.61 -0.26
C GLN A 7 3.21 -9.25 -1.37
N GLU A 8 4.20 -8.54 -1.90
CA GLU A 8 5.12 -9.07 -2.92
C GLU A 8 6.56 -8.87 -2.48
N TYR A 9 7.44 -9.78 -2.87
CA TYR A 9 8.87 -9.55 -2.67
C TYR A 9 9.33 -8.39 -3.56
N ALA A 10 10.03 -7.44 -2.96
CA ALA A 10 10.64 -6.33 -3.67
C ALA A 10 12.09 -6.16 -3.22
N GLU A 11 13.00 -6.29 -4.17
CA GLU A 11 14.43 -6.23 -3.90
C GLU A 11 14.83 -4.85 -3.36
N GLY A 12 15.57 -4.84 -2.25
CA GLY A 12 16.03 -3.61 -1.59
C GLY A 12 14.96 -2.82 -0.84
N LYS A 13 13.72 -3.33 -0.73
CA LYS A 13 12.65 -2.69 0.04
C LYS A 13 12.54 -3.30 1.45
N LYS A 14 12.33 -2.45 2.45
CA LYS A 14 12.08 -2.92 3.82
C LYS A 14 10.71 -3.59 3.90
N PRO A 15 10.48 -4.58 4.77
CA PRO A 15 9.16 -5.18 4.92
C PRO A 15 8.10 -4.16 5.32
N ASN A 16 6.89 -4.33 4.78
CA ASN A 16 5.72 -3.43 4.94
C ASN A 16 5.88 -2.04 4.28
N GLU A 17 6.85 -1.86 3.39
CA GLU A 17 6.97 -0.65 2.58
C GLU A 17 5.98 -0.69 1.41
N VAL A 18 5.39 0.46 1.07
CA VAL A 18 4.48 0.54 -0.08
C VAL A 18 5.29 0.40 -1.37
N ILE A 19 5.03 -0.67 -2.12
CA ILE A 19 5.71 -0.94 -3.39
C ILE A 19 4.88 -0.51 -4.59
N LYS A 20 3.56 -0.63 -4.50
CA LYS A 20 2.66 -0.26 -5.59
C LYS A 20 1.31 0.19 -5.05
N GLU A 21 0.77 1.23 -5.65
CA GLU A 21 -0.63 1.61 -5.47
C GLU A 21 -1.47 0.90 -6.55
N PHE A 22 -2.31 -0.05 -6.12
CA PHE A 22 -3.23 -0.74 -7.01
C PHE A 22 -4.42 0.14 -7.34
N GLN A 23 -4.88 0.91 -6.35
CA GLN A 23 -6.00 1.82 -6.54
C GLN A 23 -5.87 3.07 -5.67
N LYS A 24 -6.03 4.23 -6.31
CA LYS A 24 -5.98 5.53 -5.63
C LYS A 24 -7.09 5.65 -4.58
N GLY A 25 -6.67 6.10 -3.40
CA GLY A 25 -7.53 6.56 -2.33
C GLY A 25 -7.80 8.06 -2.45
N TYR A 26 -8.84 8.50 -1.75
CA TYR A 26 -9.26 9.91 -1.75
C TYR A 26 -9.60 10.35 -0.34
N THR A 27 -9.16 11.56 -0.01
CA THR A 27 -9.55 12.26 1.20
C THR A 27 -10.21 13.58 0.81
N LEU A 28 -11.29 13.94 1.49
CA LEU A 28 -12.00 15.20 1.32
C LEU A 28 -12.12 15.85 2.69
N ASN A 29 -11.54 17.04 2.83
CA ASN A 29 -11.56 17.79 4.10
C ASN A 29 -11.04 16.98 5.29
N GLY A 30 -9.95 16.22 5.10
CA GLY A 30 -9.36 15.37 6.13
C GLY A 30 -10.14 14.07 6.42
N ARG A 31 -11.33 13.88 5.84
CA ARG A 31 -12.09 12.64 5.93
C ARG A 31 -11.70 11.68 4.80
N VAL A 32 -11.43 10.43 5.15
CA VAL A 32 -11.23 9.37 4.17
C VAL A 32 -12.55 9.04 3.52
N ILE A 33 -12.63 9.31 2.23
CA ILE A 33 -13.73 8.83 1.40
C ILE A 33 -13.43 7.39 0.99
N ARG A 34 -12.15 7.10 0.75
CA ARG A 34 -11.68 5.77 0.39
C ARG A 34 -10.20 5.60 0.68
N ALA A 35 -9.83 4.49 1.31
CA ALA A 35 -8.42 4.12 1.47
C ALA A 35 -7.80 3.72 0.12
N SER A 36 -6.52 4.06 -0.09
CA SER A 36 -5.76 3.53 -1.22
C SER A 36 -5.53 2.05 -1.04
N LYS A 37 -5.80 1.25 -2.07
CA LYS A 37 -5.42 -0.16 -2.08
C LYS A 37 -3.98 -0.26 -2.54
N ILE A 38 -3.14 -0.83 -1.70
CA ILE A 38 -1.71 -0.91 -1.93
C ILE A 38 -1.22 -2.35 -1.85
N VAL A 39 -0.11 -2.61 -2.53
CA VAL A 39 0.72 -3.78 -2.33
C VAL A 39 1.91 -3.34 -1.49
N VAL A 40 2.24 -4.13 -0.47
CA VAL A 40 3.40 -3.88 0.40
C VAL A 40 4.51 -4.90 0.14
N SER A 41 5.73 -4.55 0.48
CA SER A 41 6.87 -5.47 0.38
C SER A 41 6.82 -6.56 1.45
N SER A 42 7.06 -7.79 1.01
CA SER A 42 7.37 -8.93 1.86
C SER A 42 8.87 -9.00 2.14
N ASP A 43 9.22 -9.53 3.31
CA ASP A 43 10.61 -9.84 3.69
C ASP A 43 11.17 -11.07 2.97
N LYS A 44 10.29 -11.99 2.56
CA LYS A 44 10.65 -13.28 1.99
C LYS A 44 10.35 -13.36 0.50
N GLN A 45 11.33 -13.89 -0.24
CA GLN A 45 11.31 -14.17 -1.67
C GLN A 45 10.68 -15.53 -1.95
#